data_AF-A0AAE9EHI6-F1
#
_entry.id   AF-A0AAE9EHI6-F1
#
_cell.length_a   1.000
_cell.length_b   1.000
_cell.length_c   1.000
_cell.angle_alpha   90.00
_cell.angle_beta   90.00
_cell.angle_gamma   90.00
#
_symmetry.space_group_name_H-M   'P 1'
#
loop_
_entity.id
_entity.type
_entity.pdbx_description
1 polymer ?
#
loop_
_entity_poly.entity_id
_entity_poly.type
_entity_poly.pdbx_seq_one_letter_code
_entity_poly.pdbx_strand_id
1 'polypeptide(L)'
;MPLERYKEKEEFVCIYNGGAYAARIQSVHEKPDSEGFYIVHYQGWAKRFDEKIRFEEQEDRMFPGTLTDYHAKFGVPNDPKSKKAPKRKSTVARYASSDDESAPSAKTAKKSTKRKRFPYPTVSTNFELPPALATMLVDDYTAIRKGFVSKIPAEYSIDRIITDYIKTLPAKNADLENIDDVVIEYDSTDIRITNLAMICTARGVADYFNAVCGSSVQLLYHQERHQHLELVRMKALEMNLPAHAATNTVVDRGFRHSQEYGIIHLVRLLSKLPELLAHTDWEHRILSRIMTGIRDLVGFLDKNRSHYHKGAEMYESSAKAKVELCEKEEKSEKLAKKSRKSAKNEQSAVEIRF
;
A
#
# COMPACT_ATOMS: atom_id res chain seq x y z
N MET A 1 -34.81 -19.60 11.67
CA MET A 1 -34.75 -20.72 12.63
C MET A 1 -33.42 -20.61 13.35
N PRO A 2 -33.33 -20.84 14.67
CA PRO A 2 -32.04 -20.83 15.36
C PRO A 2 -31.14 -21.90 14.75
N LEU A 3 -29.89 -21.56 14.40
CA LEU A 3 -28.92 -22.55 13.94
C LEU A 3 -28.71 -23.60 15.05
N GLU A 4 -28.71 -24.87 14.67
CA GLU A 4 -28.36 -25.96 15.59
C GLU A 4 -26.88 -25.82 15.96
N ARG A 5 -26.57 -25.89 17.26
CA ARG A 5 -25.20 -25.72 17.76
C ARG A 5 -24.42 -27.01 17.59
N TYR A 6 -23.18 -26.89 17.13
CA TYR A 6 -22.28 -28.02 16.99
C TYR A 6 -21.85 -28.58 18.35
N LYS A 7 -21.65 -29.90 18.41
CA LYS A 7 -21.23 -30.62 19.63
C LYS A 7 -19.72 -30.88 19.62
N GLU A 8 -19.16 -31.15 20.80
CA GLU A 8 -17.75 -31.53 20.91
C GLU A 8 -17.43 -32.77 20.06
N LYS A 9 -16.28 -32.74 19.38
CA LYS A 9 -15.78 -33.75 18.44
C LYS A 9 -16.59 -33.90 17.13
N GLU A 10 -17.54 -33.02 16.86
CA GLU A 10 -18.20 -32.97 15.56
C GLU A 10 -17.24 -32.45 14.48
N GLU A 11 -17.23 -33.10 13.32
CA GLU A 11 -16.42 -32.72 12.16
C GLU A 11 -17.23 -31.83 11.22
N PHE A 12 -16.59 -30.76 10.76
CA PHE A 12 -17.20 -29.75 9.89
C PHE A 12 -16.13 -29.06 9.06
N VAL A 13 -16.54 -28.18 8.14
CA VAL A 13 -15.63 -27.36 7.35
C VAL A 13 -15.54 -25.98 7.95
N CYS A 14 -14.32 -25.54 8.30
CA CYS A 14 -14.06 -24.22 8.84
C CYS A 14 -13.32 -23.35 7.82
N ILE A 15 -13.77 -22.10 7.68
CA ILE A 15 -13.08 -21.09 6.86
C ILE A 15 -12.02 -20.38 7.69
N TYR A 16 -10.77 -20.46 7.23
CA TYR A 16 -9.61 -19.81 7.84
C TYR A 16 -8.80 -19.11 6.76
N ASN A 17 -8.50 -17.82 6.92
CA ASN A 17 -7.74 -17.02 5.95
C ASN A 17 -8.21 -17.16 4.49
N GLY A 18 -9.52 -17.34 4.28
CA GLY A 18 -10.12 -17.50 2.95
C GLY A 18 -9.99 -18.90 2.32
N GLY A 19 -9.36 -19.86 3.01
CA GLY A 19 -9.34 -21.27 2.63
C GLY A 19 -10.35 -22.09 3.44
N ALA A 20 -10.90 -23.13 2.83
CA ALA A 20 -11.74 -24.11 3.51
C ALA A 20 -10.89 -25.27 4.04
N TYR A 21 -11.06 -25.61 5.31
CA TYR A 21 -10.29 -26.66 5.97
C TYR A 21 -11.23 -27.59 6.74
N ALA A 22 -10.90 -28.89 6.76
CA ALA A 22 -11.55 -29.83 7.66
C ALA A 22 -11.15 -29.52 9.10
N ALA A 23 -12.14 -29.38 9.98
CA ALA A 23 -11.95 -29.00 11.37
C ALA A 23 -12.89 -29.77 12.29
N ARG A 24 -12.59 -29.74 13.59
CA ARG A 24 -13.41 -30.36 14.64
C ARG A 24 -13.52 -29.46 15.86
N ILE A 25 -14.60 -29.61 16.62
CA ILE A 25 -14.76 -28.92 17.90
C ILE A 25 -13.93 -29.64 18.96
N GLN A 26 -13.01 -28.90 19.57
CA GLN A 26 -12.18 -29.39 20.65
C GLN A 26 -12.82 -29.14 22.01
N SER A 27 -13.43 -27.98 22.22
CA SER A 27 -14.24 -27.69 23.41
C SER A 27 -15.30 -26.63 23.13
N VAL A 28 -16.40 -26.69 23.87
CA VAL A 28 -17.47 -25.68 23.86
C VAL A 28 -17.48 -24.95 25.21
N HIS A 29 -17.44 -23.61 25.18
CA HIS A 29 -17.51 -22.79 26.38
C HIS A 29 -18.75 -21.90 26.32
N GLU A 30 -19.74 -22.21 27.15
CA GLU A 30 -20.95 -21.41 27.32
C GLU A 30 -21.02 -20.90 28.76
N LYS A 31 -21.21 -19.59 28.94
CA LYS A 31 -21.42 -18.97 30.24
C LYS A 31 -22.79 -18.26 30.24
N PRO A 32 -23.53 -18.27 31.35
CA PRO A 32 -24.88 -17.70 31.41
C PRO A 32 -24.95 -16.18 31.18
N ASP A 33 -23.82 -15.47 31.30
CA ASP A 33 -23.74 -13.99 31.25
C ASP A 33 -22.83 -13.46 30.11
N SER A 34 -22.36 -14.34 29.20
CA SER A 34 -21.46 -13.99 28.11
C SER A 34 -21.76 -14.81 26.87
N GLU A 35 -21.58 -14.23 25.69
CA GLU A 35 -21.60 -14.95 24.43
C GLU A 35 -20.61 -16.13 24.47
N GLY A 36 -21.11 -17.34 24.25
CA GLY A 36 -20.30 -18.55 24.24
C GLY A 36 -19.41 -18.65 23.00
N PHE A 37 -18.44 -19.56 23.06
CA PHE A 37 -17.48 -19.79 21.98
C PHE A 37 -17.06 -21.25 21.85
N TYR A 38 -16.60 -21.61 20.66
CA TYR A 38 -15.99 -22.88 20.30
C TYR A 38 -14.47 -22.73 20.28
N ILE A 39 -13.75 -23.77 20.70
CA ILE A 39 -12.35 -23.96 20.36
C ILE A 39 -12.29 -24.97 19.20
N VAL A 40 -11.79 -24.52 18.06
CA VAL A 40 -11.77 -25.27 16.80
C VAL A 40 -10.35 -25.72 16.48
N HIS A 41 -10.21 -27.01 16.19
CA HIS A 41 -8.94 -27.62 15.79
C HIS A 41 -8.98 -28.03 14.33
N TYR A 42 -8.02 -27.54 13.55
CA TYR A 42 -7.86 -27.86 12.13
C TYR A 42 -7.14 -29.20 11.94
N GLN A 43 -7.66 -30.04 11.04
CA GLN A 43 -7.09 -31.36 10.81
C GLN A 43 -5.69 -31.24 10.18
N GLY A 44 -4.70 -31.86 10.82
CA GLY A 44 -3.30 -31.84 10.40
C GLY A 44 -2.51 -30.62 10.87
N TRP A 45 -3.12 -29.73 11.67
CA TRP A 45 -2.47 -28.55 12.24
C TRP A 45 -2.00 -28.83 13.67
N ALA A 46 -0.99 -28.08 14.14
CA ALA A 46 -0.54 -28.17 15.53
C ALA A 46 -1.52 -27.43 16.46
N LYS A 47 -1.68 -27.90 17.71
CA LYS A 47 -2.59 -27.30 18.73
C LYS A 47 -2.41 -25.79 18.97
N ARG A 48 -1.21 -25.25 18.72
CA ARG A 48 -0.95 -23.80 18.84
C ARG A 48 -1.75 -22.96 17.84
N PHE A 49 -2.35 -23.58 16.83
CA PHE A 49 -3.21 -22.95 15.83
C PHE A 49 -4.69 -23.25 16.07
N ASP A 50 -5.04 -23.77 17.25
CA ASP A 50 -6.45 -23.92 17.66
C ASP A 50 -7.07 -22.52 17.78
N GLU A 51 -8.26 -22.35 17.22
CA GLU A 51 -8.90 -21.04 17.07
C GLU A 51 -10.14 -20.92 17.95
N LYS A 52 -10.37 -19.73 18.50
CA LYS A 52 -11.57 -19.39 19.26
C LYS A 52 -12.60 -18.75 18.34
N ILE A 53 -13.71 -19.43 18.08
CA ILE A 53 -14.82 -18.94 17.24
C ILE A 53 -16.04 -18.66 18.12
N ARG A 54 -16.57 -17.43 18.10
CA ARG A 54 -17.77 -17.07 18.86
C ARG A 54 -19.00 -17.73 18.27
N PHE A 55 -20.04 -17.99 19.07
CA PHE A 55 -21.27 -18.63 18.57
C PHE A 55 -21.94 -17.84 17.43
N GLU A 56 -21.82 -16.52 17.43
CA GLU A 56 -22.34 -15.63 16.38
C GLU A 56 -21.62 -15.82 15.05
N GLU A 57 -20.35 -16.25 15.08
CA GLU A 57 -19.53 -16.48 13.89
C GLU A 57 -19.74 -17.89 13.29
N GLN A 58 -20.55 -18.74 13.94
CA GLN A 58 -20.79 -20.12 13.50
C GLN A 58 -21.37 -20.17 12.08
N GLU A 59 -22.38 -19.34 11.78
CA GLU A 59 -23.11 -19.39 10.50
C GLU A 59 -22.23 -19.02 9.30
N ASP A 60 -21.25 -18.14 9.52
CA ASP A 60 -20.40 -17.62 8.45
C ASP A 60 -19.12 -18.45 8.25
N ARG A 61 -18.66 -19.15 9.30
CA ARG A 61 -17.35 -19.80 9.32
C ARG A 61 -17.39 -21.32 9.37
N MET A 62 -18.46 -21.90 9.91
CA MET A 62 -18.56 -23.34 10.19
C MET A 62 -19.68 -23.93 9.34
N PHE A 63 -19.31 -24.77 8.38
CA PHE A 63 -20.25 -25.39 7.44
C PHE A 63 -20.38 -26.89 7.71
N PRO A 64 -21.60 -27.43 7.77
CA PRO A 64 -21.81 -28.85 8.04
C PRO A 64 -21.41 -29.70 6.82
N GLY A 65 -20.86 -30.87 7.09
CA GLY A 65 -20.45 -31.84 6.07
C GLY A 65 -18.93 -31.92 5.88
N THR A 66 -18.52 -32.64 4.83
CA THR A 66 -17.11 -32.86 4.54
C THR A 66 -16.54 -31.77 3.65
N LEU A 67 -15.20 -31.63 3.65
CA LEU A 67 -14.50 -30.69 2.77
C LEU A 67 -14.87 -30.93 1.30
N THR A 68 -15.00 -32.18 0.88
CA THR A 68 -15.44 -32.58 -0.47
C THR A 68 -16.84 -32.06 -0.81
N ASP A 69 -17.80 -32.16 0.13
CA ASP A 69 -19.16 -31.65 -0.07
C ASP A 69 -19.19 -30.13 -0.18
N TYR A 70 -18.33 -29.45 0.60
CA TYR A 70 -18.20 -27.99 0.56
C TYR A 70 -17.65 -27.51 -0.78
N HIS A 71 -16.60 -28.14 -1.32
CA HIS A 71 -16.08 -27.80 -2.65
C HIS A 71 -17.07 -28.12 -3.77
N ALA A 72 -17.81 -29.23 -3.67
CA ALA A 72 -18.83 -29.57 -4.65
C ALA A 72 -19.98 -28.54 -4.69
N LYS A 73 -20.36 -27.97 -3.53
CA LYS A 73 -21.42 -26.96 -3.43
C LYS A 73 -20.96 -25.54 -3.74
N PHE A 74 -19.72 -25.19 -3.41
CA PHE A 74 -19.25 -23.80 -3.41
C PHE A 74 -18.07 -23.52 -4.37
N GLY A 75 -17.61 -24.51 -5.14
CA GLY A 75 -16.81 -24.29 -6.37
C GLY A 75 -15.48 -23.56 -6.20
N VAL A 76 -14.83 -23.64 -5.04
CA VAL A 76 -13.48 -23.10 -4.82
C VAL A 76 -12.46 -24.20 -5.14
N PRO A 77 -11.55 -24.03 -6.12
CA PRO A 77 -10.43 -24.95 -6.28
C PRO A 77 -9.53 -24.88 -5.05
N ASN A 78 -9.42 -25.98 -4.30
CA ASN A 78 -8.31 -26.16 -3.36
C ASN A 78 -7.02 -26.24 -4.16
N ASP A 79 -6.03 -25.42 -3.81
CA ASP A 79 -4.66 -25.57 -4.25
C ASP A 79 -3.95 -26.49 -3.23
N PRO A 80 -3.71 -27.79 -3.51
CA PRO A 80 -3.18 -28.71 -2.52
C PRO A 80 -1.65 -28.67 -2.59
N LYS A 81 -1.02 -27.55 -2.21
CA LYS A 81 0.43 -27.52 -1.94
C LYS A 81 0.73 -27.75 -0.46
N SER A 82 0.39 -28.95 0.04
CA SER A 82 1.10 -29.53 1.18
C SER A 82 0.99 -31.06 1.21
N LYS A 83 1.85 -31.77 0.46
CA LYS A 83 2.26 -33.14 0.82
C LYS A 83 3.73 -33.35 0.51
N LYS A 84 4.58 -33.19 1.54
CA LYS A 84 5.73 -34.08 1.74
C LYS A 84 5.41 -34.92 2.98
N ALA A 85 5.04 -36.18 2.74
CA ALA A 85 5.12 -37.24 3.75
C ALA A 85 5.83 -38.44 3.12
N PRO A 86 6.64 -39.18 3.89
CA PRO A 86 7.54 -40.20 3.37
C PRO A 86 6.82 -41.51 3.04
N LYS A 87 7.40 -42.25 2.08
CA LYS A 87 7.01 -43.58 1.57
C LYS A 87 6.79 -44.60 2.70
N ARG A 88 5.75 -45.45 2.59
CA ARG A 88 5.80 -46.91 2.83
C ARG A 88 4.80 -47.65 1.92
N LYS A 89 5.13 -48.93 1.67
CA LYS A 89 4.76 -49.82 0.55
C LYS A 89 3.36 -50.46 0.62
N SER A 90 2.90 -50.89 -0.58
CA SER A 90 2.05 -52.06 -0.95
C SER A 90 0.59 -52.06 -0.43
N THR A 91 -0.45 -52.50 -1.15
CA THR A 91 -0.62 -53.48 -2.24
C THR A 91 -2.03 -53.34 -2.89
N VAL A 92 -2.08 -53.34 -4.23
CA VAL A 92 -2.97 -54.10 -5.17
C VAL A 92 -4.52 -54.08 -5.06
N ALA A 93 -5.14 -53.80 -6.23
CA ALA A 93 -6.44 -54.26 -6.80
C ALA A 93 -7.75 -53.57 -6.32
N ARG A 94 -8.81 -53.34 -7.12
CA ARG A 94 -9.16 -53.50 -8.56
C ARG A 94 -10.59 -52.91 -8.78
N TYR A 95 -10.92 -52.49 -10.01
CA TYR A 95 -12.27 -52.32 -10.64
C TYR A 95 -13.22 -51.23 -10.09
N ALA A 96 -14.16 -50.61 -10.82
CA ALA A 96 -14.46 -50.39 -12.25
C ALA A 96 -15.80 -49.60 -12.32
N SER A 97 -16.04 -48.88 -13.44
CA SER A 97 -17.36 -48.35 -13.92
C SER A 97 -17.99 -47.20 -13.12
N SER A 98 -18.77 -46.29 -13.67
CA SER A 98 -19.24 -45.94 -15.03
C SER A 98 -20.07 -44.66 -14.86
N ASP A 99 -19.87 -43.69 -15.76
CA ASP A 99 -20.87 -42.82 -16.40
C ASP A 99 -22.33 -42.90 -15.92
N ASP A 100 -22.93 -41.74 -15.59
CA ASP A 100 -24.15 -41.30 -16.28
C ASP A 100 -24.35 -39.77 -16.23
N GLU A 101 -24.92 -39.31 -17.33
CA GLU A 101 -25.07 -37.95 -17.84
C GLU A 101 -26.41 -37.33 -17.42
N SER A 102 -26.59 -36.07 -17.81
CA SER A 102 -27.86 -35.41 -18.14
C SER A 102 -28.77 -34.81 -17.03
N ALA A 103 -28.78 -33.47 -17.06
CA ALA A 103 -29.84 -32.56 -16.60
C ALA A 103 -31.16 -32.78 -17.41
N PRO A 104 -32.33 -32.10 -17.15
CA PRO A 104 -32.44 -30.63 -17.32
C PRO A 104 -33.59 -29.87 -16.58
N SER A 105 -33.48 -28.54 -16.69
CA SER A 105 -34.56 -27.54 -16.91
C SER A 105 -35.36 -26.89 -15.76
N ALA A 106 -34.98 -25.62 -15.52
CA ALA A 106 -35.80 -24.39 -15.51
C ALA A 106 -37.05 -24.24 -14.62
N LYS A 107 -37.05 -23.19 -13.77
CA LYS A 107 -38.11 -22.17 -13.69
C LYS A 107 -37.67 -20.91 -12.91
N THR A 108 -37.99 -19.78 -13.51
CA THR A 108 -37.74 -18.38 -13.15
C THR A 108 -38.46 -17.92 -11.88
N ALA A 109 -37.76 -17.18 -11.00
CA ALA A 109 -38.38 -16.15 -10.15
C ALA A 109 -37.33 -15.12 -9.69
N LYS A 110 -37.45 -13.89 -10.20
CA LYS A 110 -36.72 -12.70 -9.73
C LYS A 110 -37.07 -12.44 -8.25
N LYS A 111 -36.09 -12.53 -7.36
CA LYS A 111 -36.11 -11.84 -6.06
C LYS A 111 -34.80 -11.07 -5.91
N SER A 112 -34.93 -9.75 -5.82
CA SER A 112 -33.87 -8.82 -5.46
C SER A 112 -33.36 -9.13 -4.05
N THR A 113 -32.32 -9.95 -3.94
CA THR A 113 -31.59 -10.17 -2.70
C THR A 113 -30.59 -9.04 -2.51
N LYS A 114 -30.85 -8.18 -1.51
CA LYS A 114 -29.80 -7.37 -0.89
C LYS A 114 -28.63 -8.31 -0.58
N ARG A 115 -27.51 -8.15 -1.30
CA ARG A 115 -26.27 -8.89 -1.03
C ARG A 115 -25.88 -8.61 0.42
N LYS A 116 -26.10 -9.56 1.32
CA LYS A 116 -25.53 -9.53 2.67
C LYS A 116 -24.01 -9.51 2.48
N ARG A 117 -23.37 -8.40 2.85
CA ARG A 117 -21.91 -8.26 2.81
C ARG A 117 -21.35 -9.20 3.87
N PHE A 118 -20.71 -10.28 3.43
CA PHE A 118 -19.91 -11.14 4.30
C PHE A 118 -18.75 -10.33 4.89
N PRO A 119 -18.39 -10.49 6.19
CA PRO A 119 -17.20 -9.87 6.75
C PRO A 119 -15.97 -10.48 6.05
N TYR A 120 -15.25 -9.68 5.28
CA TYR A 120 -13.96 -10.10 4.74
C TYR A 120 -12.97 -10.28 5.92
N PRO A 121 -12.01 -11.24 5.86
CA PRO A 121 -10.91 -11.32 6.83
C PRO A 121 -10.24 -9.95 6.96
N THR A 122 -9.57 -9.60 8.05
CA THR A 122 -8.96 -8.26 8.17
C THR A 122 -7.58 -8.26 7.48
N VAL A 123 -7.37 -7.50 6.38
CA VAL A 123 -6.00 -7.28 5.86
C VAL A 123 -5.25 -6.48 6.94
N SER A 124 -4.16 -7.05 7.46
CA SER A 124 -3.22 -6.27 8.27
C SER A 124 -2.53 -5.23 7.40
N THR A 125 -2.76 -3.95 7.71
CA THR A 125 -2.02 -2.81 7.12
C THR A 125 -0.59 -2.73 7.62
N ASN A 126 -0.25 -3.46 8.71
CA ASN A 126 1.11 -3.53 9.22
C ASN A 126 1.99 -4.35 8.28
N PHE A 127 3.06 -3.73 7.80
CA PHE A 127 4.17 -4.40 7.16
C PHE A 127 5.45 -4.00 7.89
N GLU A 128 6.38 -4.93 8.01
CA GLU A 128 7.67 -4.66 8.64
C GLU A 128 8.61 -4.02 7.63
N LEU A 129 9.21 -2.89 8.01
CA LEU A 129 10.31 -2.31 7.25
C LEU A 129 11.56 -3.17 7.42
N PRO A 130 12.27 -3.50 6.32
CA PRO A 130 13.57 -4.14 6.39
C PRO A 130 14.52 -3.43 7.37
N PRO A 131 15.32 -4.16 8.17
CA PRO A 131 16.18 -3.56 9.19
C PRO A 131 17.11 -2.48 8.64
N ALA A 132 17.59 -2.61 7.40
CA ALA A 132 18.47 -1.61 6.79
C ALA A 132 17.75 -0.27 6.54
N LEU A 133 16.49 -0.31 6.10
CA LEU A 133 15.67 0.90 5.92
C LEU A 133 15.26 1.50 7.27
N ALA A 134 14.99 0.65 8.28
CA ALA A 134 14.73 1.11 9.64
C ALA A 134 15.95 1.84 10.24
N THR A 135 17.16 1.30 10.06
CA THR A 135 18.41 1.96 10.49
C THR A 135 18.58 3.32 9.80
N MET A 136 18.22 3.46 8.53
CA MET A 136 18.25 4.76 7.84
C MET A 136 17.38 5.81 8.54
N LEU A 137 16.20 5.43 9.05
CA LEU A 137 15.33 6.33 9.81
C LEU A 137 15.93 6.74 11.15
N VAL A 138 16.62 5.81 11.83
CA VAL A 138 17.34 6.12 13.08
C VAL A 138 18.48 7.09 12.80
N ASP A 139 19.30 6.82 11.78
CA ASP A 139 20.41 7.68 11.40
C ASP A 139 19.92 9.08 11.00
N ASP A 140 18.86 9.17 10.20
CA ASP A 140 18.18 10.40 9.80
C ASP A 140 17.70 11.21 11.01
N TYR A 141 17.01 10.57 11.95
CA TYR A 141 16.58 11.23 13.19
C TYR A 141 17.77 11.78 13.98
N THR A 142 18.87 11.03 14.08
CA THR A 142 20.08 11.52 14.77
C THR A 142 20.75 12.68 14.05
N ALA A 143 20.80 12.67 12.71
CA ALA A 143 21.37 13.75 11.91
C ALA A 143 20.57 15.05 12.11
N ILE A 144 19.24 14.95 12.08
CA ILE A 144 18.35 16.09 12.27
C ILE A 144 18.42 16.67 13.67
N ARG A 145 18.55 15.80 14.68
CA ARG A 145 18.78 16.23 16.07
C ARG A 145 20.14 16.94 16.23
N LYS A 146 21.15 16.55 15.46
CA LYS A 146 22.47 17.22 15.41
C LYS A 146 22.46 18.54 14.62
N GLY A 147 21.32 18.96 14.09
CA GLY A 147 21.18 20.23 13.35
C GLY A 147 21.54 20.13 11.87
N PHE A 148 21.54 18.93 11.31
CA PHE A 148 21.64 18.72 9.87
C PHE A 148 20.25 18.60 9.24
N VAL A 149 20.12 18.98 7.97
CA VAL A 149 18.90 18.80 7.18
C VAL A 149 19.27 18.10 5.88
N SER A 150 18.34 17.34 5.30
CA SER A 150 18.59 16.71 4.00
C SER A 150 18.72 17.79 2.92
N LYS A 151 19.64 17.59 1.97
CA LYS A 151 19.82 18.49 0.83
C LYS A 151 18.62 18.42 -0.11
N ILE A 152 18.16 19.58 -0.55
CA ILE A 152 17.07 19.74 -1.52
C ILE A 152 17.55 20.70 -2.62
N PRO A 153 17.38 20.40 -3.92
CA PRO A 153 16.77 19.18 -4.48
C PRO A 153 17.61 17.92 -4.21
N ALA A 154 16.93 16.80 -4.01
CA ALA A 154 17.56 15.50 -3.87
C ALA A 154 18.19 15.05 -5.21
N GLU A 155 19.38 14.44 -5.15
CA GLU A 155 20.06 13.89 -6.34
C GLU A 155 19.22 12.79 -7.03
N TYR A 156 18.54 11.98 -6.20
CA TYR A 156 17.56 10.99 -6.63
C TYR A 156 16.22 11.35 -6.02
N SER A 157 15.37 11.99 -6.82
CA SER A 157 14.01 12.33 -6.42
C SER A 157 13.13 11.10 -6.27
N ILE A 158 12.05 11.21 -5.52
CA ILE A 158 11.05 10.14 -5.38
C ILE A 158 10.49 9.77 -6.75
N ASP A 159 10.18 10.74 -7.60
CA ASP A 159 9.71 10.48 -8.98
C ASP A 159 10.70 9.63 -9.76
N ARG A 160 12.01 9.91 -9.64
CA ARG A 160 13.06 9.12 -10.29
C ARG A 160 13.15 7.70 -9.73
N ILE A 161 13.08 7.55 -8.41
CA ILE A 161 13.11 6.24 -7.74
C ILE A 161 11.90 5.38 -8.17
N ILE A 162 10.71 5.97 -8.20
CA ILE A 162 9.48 5.29 -8.63
C ILE A 162 9.55 4.93 -10.11
N THR A 163 10.07 5.84 -10.95
CA THR A 163 10.29 5.55 -12.37
C THR A 163 11.27 4.40 -12.58
N ASP A 164 12.36 4.36 -11.82
CA ASP A 164 13.35 3.28 -11.89
C ASP A 164 12.77 1.95 -11.40
N TYR A 165 11.95 1.95 -10.34
CA TYR A 165 11.19 0.79 -9.90
C TYR A 165 10.26 0.26 -11.00
N ILE A 166 9.47 1.13 -11.62
CA ILE A 166 8.53 0.76 -12.70
C ILE A 166 9.28 0.09 -13.86
N LYS A 167 10.47 0.57 -14.24
CA LYS A 167 11.30 -0.04 -15.28
C LYS A 167 11.75 -1.46 -14.95
N THR A 168 11.83 -1.84 -13.67
CA THR A 168 12.20 -3.21 -13.28
C THR A 168 11.05 -4.21 -13.47
N LEU A 169 9.82 -3.73 -13.61
CA LEU A 169 8.64 -4.57 -13.77
C LEU A 169 8.36 -4.82 -15.25
N PRO A 170 8.11 -6.08 -15.67
CA PRO A 170 7.75 -6.36 -17.06
C PRO A 170 6.31 -5.91 -17.34
N ALA A 171 6.17 -4.78 -18.04
CA ALA A 171 4.91 -4.23 -18.55
C ALA A 171 5.09 -3.75 -20.00
N LYS A 172 4.03 -3.80 -20.82
CA LYS A 172 4.11 -3.24 -22.19
C LYS A 172 3.95 -1.72 -22.13
N ASN A 173 4.69 -0.99 -22.97
CA ASN A 173 4.62 0.48 -23.00
C ASN A 173 3.19 1.01 -23.25
N ALA A 174 2.41 0.34 -24.10
CA ALA A 174 1.01 0.70 -24.36
C ALA A 174 0.10 0.55 -23.12
N ASP A 175 0.45 -0.36 -22.20
CA ASP A 175 -0.28 -0.51 -20.94
C ASP A 175 0.07 0.68 -20.02
N LEU A 176 1.34 1.11 -19.96
CA LEU A 176 1.85 2.20 -19.10
C LEU A 176 1.24 3.58 -19.38
N GLU A 177 0.92 3.86 -20.64
CA GLU A 177 0.34 5.13 -21.11
C GLU A 177 -1.14 5.27 -20.72
N ASN A 178 -1.85 4.15 -20.56
CA ASN A 178 -3.28 4.14 -20.22
C ASN A 178 -3.56 3.64 -18.79
N ILE A 179 -2.53 3.50 -17.95
CA ILE A 179 -2.65 2.92 -16.59
C ILE A 179 -3.75 3.59 -15.74
N ASP A 180 -3.93 4.90 -15.89
CA ASP A 180 -4.89 5.66 -15.08
C ASP A 180 -6.35 5.36 -15.50
N ASP A 181 -6.55 4.84 -16.72
CA ASP A 181 -7.84 4.39 -17.26
C ASP A 181 -8.02 2.86 -17.19
N VAL A 182 -7.03 2.12 -16.68
CA VAL A 182 -7.13 0.65 -16.54
C VAL A 182 -8.14 0.31 -15.44
N VAL A 183 -9.32 -0.12 -15.87
CA VAL A 183 -10.24 -0.87 -15.02
C VAL A 183 -9.56 -2.18 -14.67
N ILE A 184 -9.10 -2.31 -13.42
CA ILE A 184 -8.56 -3.56 -12.91
C ILE A 184 -9.72 -4.56 -12.81
N GLU A 185 -9.95 -5.31 -13.88
CA GLU A 185 -10.91 -6.42 -13.86
C GLU A 185 -10.41 -7.52 -12.91
N TYR A 186 -11.33 -8.07 -12.13
CA TYR A 186 -11.05 -9.02 -11.06
C TYR A 186 -10.84 -10.45 -11.58
N ASP A 187 -10.07 -10.64 -12.65
CA ASP A 187 -9.74 -11.97 -13.11
C ASP A 187 -8.47 -12.49 -12.40
N SER A 188 -8.63 -13.64 -11.74
CA SER A 188 -7.69 -14.16 -10.74
C SER A 188 -6.39 -14.74 -11.31
N THR A 189 -6.23 -14.74 -12.63
CA THR A 189 -5.17 -15.47 -13.33
C THR A 189 -4.11 -14.62 -14.02
N ASP A 190 -4.28 -13.29 -14.11
CA ASP A 190 -3.39 -12.49 -14.95
C ASP A 190 -2.23 -11.85 -14.15
N ILE A 191 -1.03 -12.40 -14.34
CA ILE A 191 0.24 -11.85 -13.82
C ILE A 191 0.43 -10.40 -14.28
N ARG A 192 -0.07 -10.02 -15.47
CA ARG A 192 0.03 -8.64 -15.97
C ARG A 192 -0.77 -7.68 -15.10
N ILE A 193 -1.95 -8.09 -14.65
CA ILE A 193 -2.79 -7.33 -13.72
C ILE A 193 -2.06 -7.12 -12.38
N THR A 194 -1.23 -8.07 -11.94
CA THR A 194 -0.41 -7.89 -10.72
C THR A 194 0.70 -6.84 -10.90
N ASN A 195 1.42 -6.84 -12.03
CA ASN A 195 2.44 -5.82 -12.32
C ASN A 195 1.84 -4.43 -12.48
N LEU A 196 0.71 -4.29 -13.19
CA LEU A 196 0.00 -3.02 -13.29
C LEU A 196 -0.45 -2.55 -11.91
N ALA A 197 -0.97 -3.43 -11.05
CA ALA A 197 -1.31 -3.04 -9.67
C ALA A 197 -0.10 -2.53 -8.88
N MET A 198 1.07 -3.16 -9.04
CA MET A 198 2.30 -2.70 -8.39
C MET A 198 2.73 -1.32 -8.92
N ILE A 199 2.61 -1.08 -10.22
CA ILE A 199 2.89 0.22 -10.84
C ILE A 199 1.91 1.29 -10.34
N CYS A 200 0.60 1.01 -10.35
CA CYS A 200 -0.42 1.89 -9.79
C CYS A 200 -0.14 2.19 -8.32
N THR A 201 0.27 1.18 -7.54
CA THR A 201 0.62 1.37 -6.13
C THR A 201 1.82 2.28 -5.99
N ALA A 202 2.87 2.10 -6.79
CA ALA A 202 4.07 2.94 -6.73
C ALA A 202 3.79 4.40 -7.13
N ARG A 203 3.00 4.63 -8.19
CA ARG A 203 2.52 5.98 -8.56
C ARG A 203 1.65 6.58 -7.45
N GLY A 204 0.72 5.79 -6.92
CA GLY A 204 -0.15 6.19 -5.81
C GLY A 204 0.63 6.56 -4.55
N VAL A 205 1.73 5.87 -4.23
CA VAL A 205 2.63 6.26 -3.13
C VAL A 205 3.28 7.62 -3.37
N ALA A 206 3.69 7.94 -4.60
CA ALA A 206 4.25 9.25 -4.94
C ALA A 206 3.19 10.36 -4.85
N ASP A 207 1.96 10.12 -5.33
CA ASP A 207 0.86 11.08 -5.20
C ASP A 207 0.44 11.27 -3.75
N TYR A 208 0.43 10.18 -2.97
CA TYR A 208 0.16 10.25 -1.54
C TYR A 208 1.26 11.02 -0.80
N PHE A 209 2.53 10.87 -1.20
CA PHE A 209 3.63 11.69 -0.70
C PHE A 209 3.38 13.18 -0.98
N ASN A 210 2.96 13.54 -2.19
CA ASN A 210 2.66 14.92 -2.56
C ASN A 210 1.55 15.52 -1.68
N ALA A 211 0.50 14.75 -1.41
CA ALA A 211 -0.61 15.18 -0.55
C ALA A 211 -0.17 15.35 0.92
N VAL A 212 0.51 14.35 1.49
CA VAL A 212 0.92 14.35 2.91
C VAL A 212 2.00 15.40 3.17
N CYS A 213 3.02 15.47 2.32
CA CYS A 213 4.12 16.43 2.48
C CYS A 213 3.62 17.88 2.32
N GLY A 214 2.80 18.15 1.31
CA GLY A 214 2.30 19.50 1.03
C GLY A 214 1.26 20.02 2.01
N SER A 215 0.20 19.24 2.28
CA SER A 215 -0.95 19.74 3.06
C SER A 215 -0.72 19.67 4.56
N SER A 216 0.04 18.68 5.04
CA SER A 216 0.11 18.37 6.47
C SER A 216 1.51 18.49 7.05
N VAL A 217 2.55 18.52 6.20
CA VAL A 217 3.97 18.59 6.62
C VAL A 217 4.33 17.48 7.63
N GLN A 218 3.53 16.41 7.70
CA GLN A 218 3.64 15.35 8.71
C GLN A 218 4.93 14.52 8.56
N LEU A 219 5.56 14.58 7.39
CA LEU A 219 6.79 13.86 7.08
C LEU A 219 8.06 14.67 7.41
N LEU A 220 7.92 15.97 7.72
CA LEU A 220 9.05 16.86 7.99
C LEU A 220 9.19 17.15 9.48
N TYR A 221 10.42 17.03 9.98
CA TYR A 221 10.73 17.44 11.34
C TYR A 221 10.70 18.96 11.47
N HIS A 222 10.61 19.46 12.71
CA HIS A 222 10.56 20.89 13.00
C HIS A 222 11.72 21.68 12.34
N GLN A 223 12.92 21.11 12.36
CA GLN A 223 14.14 21.69 11.78
C GLN A 223 14.09 21.83 10.25
N GLU A 224 13.33 20.98 9.55
CA GLU A 224 13.22 20.99 8.09
C GLU A 224 12.13 21.97 7.58
N ARG A 225 11.22 22.43 8.45
CA ARG A 225 10.08 23.26 8.05
C ARG A 225 10.49 24.58 7.39
N HIS A 226 11.57 25.21 7.87
CA HIS A 226 12.08 26.44 7.27
C HIS A 226 12.61 26.19 5.85
N GLN A 227 13.36 25.10 5.66
CA GLN A 227 13.88 24.71 4.34
C GLN A 227 12.73 24.43 3.36
N HIS A 228 11.66 23.80 3.83
CA HIS A 228 10.46 23.52 3.05
C HIS A 228 9.70 24.80 2.63
N LEU A 229 9.43 25.71 3.56
CA LEU A 229 8.76 26.98 3.24
C LEU A 229 9.53 27.77 2.20
N GLU A 230 10.86 27.76 2.31
CA GLU A 230 11.72 28.46 1.36
C GLU A 230 11.75 27.80 -0.01
N LEU A 231 11.74 26.47 -0.08
CA LEU A 231 11.55 25.74 -1.34
C LEU A 231 10.24 26.13 -2.02
N VAL A 232 9.13 26.15 -1.29
CA VAL A 232 7.81 26.54 -1.80
C VAL A 232 7.84 27.98 -2.32
N ARG A 233 8.47 28.89 -1.58
CA ARG A 233 8.65 30.30 -2.00
C ARG A 233 9.45 30.42 -3.30
N MET A 234 10.58 29.71 -3.40
CA MET A 234 11.41 29.69 -4.60
C MET A 234 10.63 29.17 -5.81
N LYS A 235 9.87 28.09 -5.64
CA LYS A 235 9.03 27.51 -6.70
C LYS A 235 7.87 28.43 -7.10
N ALA A 236 7.27 29.14 -6.15
CA ALA A 236 6.27 30.16 -6.45
C ALA A 236 6.86 31.26 -7.37
N LEU A 237 8.07 31.73 -7.08
CA LEU A 237 8.75 32.73 -7.90
C LEU A 237 9.11 32.21 -9.30
N GLU A 238 9.58 30.97 -9.42
CA GLU A 238 9.83 30.31 -10.71
C GLU A 238 8.55 30.23 -11.57
N MET A 239 7.39 30.12 -10.92
CA MET A 239 6.06 30.06 -11.56
C MET A 239 5.40 31.44 -11.75
N ASN A 240 6.12 32.54 -11.53
CA ASN A 240 5.61 33.92 -11.56
C ASN A 240 4.43 34.17 -10.60
N LEU A 241 4.39 33.46 -9.47
CA LEU A 241 3.44 33.67 -8.38
C LEU A 241 4.03 34.61 -7.32
N PRO A 242 3.18 35.20 -6.45
CA PRO A 242 3.66 35.96 -5.30
C PRO A 242 4.57 35.11 -4.40
N ALA A 243 5.61 35.70 -3.82
CA ALA A 243 6.52 35.00 -2.91
C ALA A 243 5.79 34.37 -1.69
N HIS A 244 4.68 34.97 -1.27
CA HIS A 244 3.85 34.49 -0.16
C HIS A 244 2.66 33.66 -0.65
N ALA A 245 2.73 33.09 -1.86
CA ALA A 245 1.70 32.19 -2.35
C ALA A 245 1.54 31.01 -1.38
N ALA A 246 0.29 30.64 -1.09
CA ALA A 246 0.01 29.48 -0.27
C ALA A 246 0.55 28.22 -0.96
N THR A 247 1.07 27.26 -0.17
CA THR A 247 1.62 25.99 -0.69
C THR A 247 0.66 25.31 -1.66
N ASN A 248 -0.64 25.28 -1.35
CA ASN A 248 -1.66 24.70 -2.23
C ASN A 248 -1.70 25.37 -3.60
N THR A 249 -1.59 26.70 -3.67
CA THR A 249 -1.56 27.43 -4.95
C THR A 249 -0.34 27.07 -5.78
N VAL A 250 0.81 26.85 -5.14
CA VAL A 250 2.04 26.44 -5.84
C VAL A 250 1.89 25.00 -6.34
N VAL A 251 1.30 24.11 -5.54
CA VAL A 251 0.99 22.72 -5.92
C VAL A 251 0.00 22.66 -7.08
N ASP A 252 -1.08 23.45 -7.06
CA ASP A 252 -2.08 23.54 -8.12
C ASP A 252 -1.47 24.00 -9.47
N ARG A 253 -0.35 24.72 -9.41
CA ARG A 253 0.42 25.17 -10.59
C ARG A 253 1.46 24.17 -11.08
N GLY A 254 1.48 22.97 -10.50
CA GLY A 254 2.31 21.85 -10.95
C GLY A 254 3.52 21.54 -10.07
N PHE A 255 3.67 22.20 -8.92
CA PHE A 255 4.73 21.85 -7.98
C PHE A 255 4.46 20.49 -7.33
N ARG A 256 5.41 19.56 -7.47
CA ARG A 256 5.35 18.23 -6.86
C ARG A 256 6.51 18.03 -5.89
N HIS A 257 6.17 17.72 -4.64
CA HIS A 257 7.16 17.42 -3.59
C HIS A 257 8.00 16.20 -3.96
N SER A 258 7.41 15.20 -4.61
CA SER A 258 8.09 13.99 -5.06
C SER A 258 9.24 14.25 -6.06
N GLN A 259 9.29 15.44 -6.68
CA GLN A 259 10.39 15.85 -7.57
C GLN A 259 11.59 16.43 -6.81
N GLU A 260 11.38 16.95 -5.61
CA GLU A 260 12.41 17.67 -4.85
C GLU A 260 12.97 16.81 -3.70
N TYR A 261 12.12 16.00 -3.08
CA TYR A 261 12.50 15.13 -1.96
C TYR A 261 13.01 13.78 -2.46
N GLY A 262 13.79 13.08 -1.62
CA GLY A 262 14.48 11.84 -1.97
C GLY A 262 14.07 10.62 -1.16
N ILE A 263 14.92 9.58 -1.19
CA ILE A 263 14.64 8.28 -0.58
C ILE A 263 14.32 8.36 0.92
N ILE A 264 14.97 9.22 1.69
CA ILE A 264 14.75 9.24 3.14
C ILE A 264 13.32 9.66 3.50
N HIS A 265 12.79 10.66 2.80
CA HIS A 265 11.42 11.14 2.98
C HIS A 265 10.40 10.11 2.48
N LEU A 266 10.71 9.35 1.43
CA LEU A 266 9.90 8.22 0.99
C LEU A 266 9.84 7.12 2.06
N VAL A 267 10.96 6.76 2.67
CA VAL A 267 10.99 5.76 3.74
C VAL A 267 10.23 6.25 4.99
N ARG A 268 10.28 7.55 5.31
CA ARG A 268 9.43 8.14 6.36
C ARG A 268 7.94 7.94 6.05
N LEU A 269 7.51 8.21 4.81
CA LEU A 269 6.13 7.96 4.40
C LEU A 269 5.76 6.48 4.56
N LEU A 270 6.60 5.57 4.07
CA LEU A 270 6.35 4.13 4.17
C LEU A 270 6.21 3.68 5.63
N SER A 271 7.02 4.23 6.55
CA SER A 271 6.91 3.93 7.99
C SER A 271 5.60 4.42 8.62
N LYS A 272 5.00 5.48 8.07
CA LYS A 272 3.73 6.05 8.53
C LYS A 272 2.51 5.50 7.79
N LEU A 273 2.73 4.78 6.70
CA LEU A 273 1.67 4.31 5.83
C LEU A 273 0.64 3.40 6.52
N PRO A 274 0.99 2.48 7.44
CA PRO A 274 0.00 1.69 8.17
C PRO A 274 -0.97 2.55 8.99
N GLU A 275 -0.46 3.59 9.65
CA GLU A 275 -1.25 4.57 10.41
C GLU A 275 -2.13 5.38 9.47
N LEU A 276 -1.58 5.87 8.36
CA LEU A 276 -2.29 6.68 7.38
C LEU A 276 -3.41 5.90 6.67
N LEU A 277 -3.18 4.63 6.32
CA LEU A 277 -4.17 3.76 5.68
C LEU A 277 -5.30 3.34 6.63
N ALA A 278 -5.06 3.32 7.95
CA ALA A 278 -6.07 2.95 8.95
C ALA A 278 -7.20 3.98 9.09
N HIS A 279 -7.03 5.20 8.57
CA HIS A 279 -8.04 6.27 8.61
C HIS A 279 -9.09 6.17 7.50
N THR A 280 -9.00 5.16 6.63
CA THR A 280 -9.90 4.98 5.48
C THR A 280 -10.47 3.56 5.45
N ASP A 281 -11.77 3.44 5.19
CA ASP A 281 -12.43 2.16 5.01
C ASP A 281 -12.14 1.59 3.61
N TRP A 282 -11.12 0.74 3.51
CA TRP A 282 -10.74 0.10 2.25
C TRP A 282 -11.54 -1.17 1.96
N GLU A 283 -11.81 -1.42 0.67
CA GLU A 283 -12.20 -2.77 0.24
C GLU A 283 -11.02 -3.72 0.45
N HIS A 284 -11.25 -4.84 1.13
CA HIS A 284 -10.23 -5.82 1.50
C HIS A 284 -9.35 -6.27 0.32
N ARG A 285 -9.96 -6.52 -0.84
CA ARG A 285 -9.25 -6.98 -2.04
C ARG A 285 -8.30 -5.91 -2.59
N ILE A 286 -8.74 -4.66 -2.58
CA ILE A 286 -7.95 -3.51 -3.01
C ILE A 286 -6.80 -3.29 -2.03
N LEU A 287 -7.09 -3.29 -0.72
CA LEU A 287 -6.08 -3.14 0.32
C LEU A 287 -5.01 -4.23 0.22
N SER A 288 -5.41 -5.50 0.02
CA SER A 288 -4.46 -6.60 -0.15
C SER A 288 -3.51 -6.39 -1.33
N ARG A 289 -3.98 -5.81 -2.44
CA ARG A 289 -3.15 -5.52 -3.62
C ARG A 289 -2.21 -4.35 -3.38
N ILE A 290 -2.70 -3.28 -2.76
CA ILE A 290 -1.90 -2.14 -2.32
C ILE A 290 -0.79 -2.62 -1.39
N MET A 291 -1.10 -3.45 -0.39
CA MET A 291 -0.10 -3.98 0.54
C MET A 291 0.93 -4.87 -0.16
N THR A 292 0.54 -5.65 -1.18
CA THR A 292 1.49 -6.42 -1.99
C THR A 292 2.43 -5.50 -2.78
N GLY A 293 1.90 -4.46 -3.43
CA GLY A 293 2.71 -3.48 -4.15
C GLY A 293 3.65 -2.69 -3.24
N ILE A 294 3.20 -2.30 -2.04
CA ILE A 294 4.03 -1.64 -1.03
C ILE A 294 5.18 -2.56 -0.61
N ARG A 295 4.92 -3.84 -0.32
CA ARG A 295 5.95 -4.79 0.09
C ARG A 295 6.99 -5.01 -1.01
N ASP A 296 6.56 -5.08 -2.28
CA ASP A 296 7.48 -5.23 -3.40
C ASP A 296 8.35 -3.98 -3.61
N LEU A 297 7.73 -2.79 -3.55
CA LEU A 297 8.46 -1.51 -3.60
C LEU A 297 9.49 -1.40 -2.46
N VAL A 298 9.11 -1.78 -1.23
CA VAL A 298 10.01 -1.82 -0.07
C VAL A 298 11.17 -2.79 -0.32
N GLY A 299 10.88 -3.96 -0.90
CA GLY A 299 11.91 -4.93 -1.30
C GLY A 299 12.86 -4.40 -2.38
N PHE A 300 12.36 -3.59 -3.33
CA PHE A 300 13.20 -2.90 -4.30
C PHE A 300 14.09 -1.84 -3.64
N LEU A 301 13.56 -1.05 -2.72
CA LEU A 301 14.32 -0.03 -2.00
C LEU A 301 15.44 -0.64 -1.16
N ASP A 302 15.18 -1.77 -0.50
CA ASP A 302 16.19 -2.46 0.31
C ASP A 302 17.36 -2.96 -0.55
N LYS A 303 17.07 -3.54 -1.72
CA LYS A 303 18.09 -4.00 -2.69
C LYS A 303 18.93 -2.86 -3.28
N ASN A 304 18.32 -1.70 -3.52
CA ASN A 304 18.96 -0.57 -4.21
C ASN A 304 19.34 0.58 -3.26
N ARG A 305 19.26 0.36 -1.94
CA ARG A 305 19.53 1.34 -0.90
C ARG A 305 20.84 2.09 -1.10
N SER A 306 21.93 1.38 -1.37
CA SER A 306 23.26 1.99 -1.51
C SER A 306 23.38 2.90 -2.73
N HIS A 307 22.55 2.70 -3.75
CA HIS A 307 22.52 3.56 -4.93
C HIS A 307 21.86 4.91 -4.62
N TYR A 308 20.74 4.88 -3.91
CA TYR A 308 19.93 6.07 -3.63
C TYR A 308 20.32 6.78 -2.33
N HIS A 309 20.92 6.08 -1.36
CA HIS A 309 21.30 6.62 -0.08
C HIS A 309 22.82 6.64 0.12
N LYS A 310 23.43 7.83 -0.05
CA LYS A 310 24.87 8.08 0.14
C LYS A 310 25.24 8.48 1.58
N GLY A 311 24.40 8.13 2.56
CA GLY A 311 24.67 8.42 3.97
C GLY A 311 24.77 9.92 4.27
N ALA A 312 25.84 10.33 4.97
CA ALA A 312 26.04 11.68 5.46
C ALA A 312 26.14 12.74 4.35
N GLU A 313 26.54 12.37 3.13
CA GLU A 313 26.69 13.30 2.00
C GLU A 313 25.36 13.93 1.57
N MET A 314 24.25 13.27 1.89
CA MET A 314 22.89 13.76 1.60
C MET A 314 22.42 14.84 2.57
N TYR A 315 23.21 15.16 3.61
CA TYR A 315 22.85 16.14 4.62
C TYR A 315 23.76 17.36 4.54
N GLU A 316 23.20 18.50 4.93
CA GLU A 316 23.91 19.76 5.08
C GLU A 316 23.60 20.37 6.45
N SER A 317 24.50 21.21 6.96
CA SER A 317 24.24 21.90 8.23
C SER A 317 23.06 22.85 8.04
N SER A 318 22.08 22.83 8.94
CA SER A 318 20.92 23.74 8.91
C SER A 318 21.36 25.22 8.91
N ALA A 319 22.49 25.54 9.56
CA ALA A 319 23.08 26.88 9.52
C ALA A 319 23.64 27.23 8.13
N LYS A 320 24.33 26.29 7.47
CA LYS A 320 24.84 26.48 6.10
C LYS A 320 23.70 26.55 5.09
N ALA A 321 22.68 25.70 5.23
CA ALA A 321 21.47 25.75 4.41
C ALA A 321 20.85 27.16 4.48
N LYS A 322 20.67 27.72 5.68
CA LYS A 322 20.15 29.09 5.85
C LYS A 322 21.02 30.15 5.17
N VAL A 323 22.34 30.04 5.26
CA VAL A 323 23.29 31.00 4.67
C VAL A 323 23.33 30.91 3.14
N GLU A 324 23.48 29.71 2.58
CA GLU A 324 23.49 29.50 1.12
C GLU A 324 22.15 29.87 0.48
N LEU A 325 21.04 29.69 1.21
CA LEU A 325 19.73 30.16 0.80
C LEU A 325 19.64 31.70 0.83
N CYS A 326 20.05 32.39 1.90
CA CYS A 326 20.10 33.87 1.94
C CYS A 326 20.94 34.45 0.79
N GLU A 327 22.07 33.84 0.44
CA GLU A 327 22.90 34.28 -0.69
C GLU A 327 22.20 34.10 -2.05
N LYS A 328 21.36 33.07 -2.20
CA LYS A 328 20.50 32.89 -3.39
C LYS A 328 19.37 33.92 -3.43
N GLU A 329 18.80 34.31 -2.29
CA GLU A 329 17.79 35.38 -2.21
C GLU A 329 18.36 36.73 -2.68
N GLU A 330 19.55 37.10 -2.21
CA GLU A 330 20.18 38.34 -2.64
C GLU A 330 20.42 38.37 -4.16
N LYS A 331 20.81 37.24 -4.74
CA LYS A 331 21.04 37.12 -6.19
C LYS A 331 19.73 37.21 -6.97
N SER A 332 18.67 36.52 -6.54
CA SER A 332 17.36 36.55 -7.21
C SER A 332 16.69 37.93 -7.10
N GLU A 333 16.78 38.61 -5.96
CA GLU A 333 16.31 39.98 -5.81
C GLU A 333 17.08 40.97 -6.68
N LYS A 334 18.41 40.85 -6.78
CA LYS A 334 19.24 41.70 -7.64
C LYS A 334 18.85 41.51 -9.12
N LEU A 335 18.57 40.28 -9.55
CA LEU A 335 18.07 39.95 -10.89
C LEU A 335 16.66 40.52 -11.16
N ALA A 336 15.72 40.36 -10.21
CA ALA A 336 14.37 40.90 -10.33
C ALA A 336 14.34 42.44 -10.37
N LYS A 337 15.18 43.11 -9.56
CA LYS A 337 15.33 44.58 -9.57
C LYS A 337 15.93 45.07 -10.89
N LYS A 338 16.87 44.32 -11.48
CA LYS A 338 17.47 44.64 -12.80
C LYS A 338 16.44 44.51 -13.94
N SER A 339 15.64 43.44 -13.95
CA SER A 339 14.57 43.22 -14.93
C SER A 339 13.49 44.32 -14.87
N ARG A 340 13.05 44.72 -13.66
CA ARG A 340 12.11 45.84 -13.48
C ARG A 340 12.65 47.19 -13.95
N LYS A 341 13.96 47.41 -13.85
CA LYS A 341 14.61 48.64 -14.33
C LYS A 341 14.68 48.68 -15.86
N SER A 342 14.96 47.54 -16.50
CA SER A 342 14.94 47.42 -17.96
C SER A 342 13.54 47.64 -18.54
N ALA A 343 12.50 47.04 -17.94
CA ALA A 343 11.11 47.21 -18.39
C ALA A 343 10.62 48.67 -18.27
N LYS A 344 11.03 49.39 -17.22
CA LYS A 344 10.73 50.82 -17.06
C LYS A 344 11.45 51.70 -18.10
N ASN A 345 12.69 51.35 -18.46
CA ASN A 345 13.44 52.08 -19.49
C ASN A 345 12.83 51.87 -20.89
N GLU A 346 12.34 50.66 -21.20
CA GLU A 346 11.65 50.39 -22.46
C GLU A 346 10.31 51.11 -22.56
N GLN A 347 9.53 51.17 -21.47
CA GLN A 347 8.27 51.94 -21.43
C GLN A 347 8.52 53.44 -21.59
N SER A 348 9.55 53.99 -20.94
CA SER A 348 9.92 55.40 -21.10
C SER A 348 10.46 55.73 -22.50
N ALA A 349 11.11 54.79 -23.19
CA ALA A 349 11.58 54.98 -24.55
C ALA A 349 10.44 54.96 -25.60
N VAL A 350 9.33 54.29 -25.31
CA VAL A 350 8.12 54.29 -26.15
C VAL A 350 7.31 55.57 -25.98
N GLU A 351 7.28 56.15 -24.76
CA GLU A 351 6.54 57.38 -24.45
C GLU A 351 7.17 58.66 -25.03
N ILE A 352 8.46 58.63 -25.40
CA ILE A 352 9.18 59.77 -26.02
C ILE A 352 9.03 59.77 -27.56
N ARG A 353 8.39 58.75 -28.16
CA ARG A 353 8.24 58.60 -29.62
C ARG A 353 6.88 59.03 -30.18
N PHE A 354 6.07 59.76 -29.43
CA PHE A 354 4.81 60.37 -29.90
C PHE A 354 4.86 61.89 -29.89
#